data_AF-A0A949H9V8-F1
#
_entry.id   AF-A0A949H9V8-F1
#
_cell.length_a   1.000
_cell.length_b   1.000
_cell.length_c   1.000
_cell.angle_alpha   90.00
_cell.angle_beta   90.00
_cell.angle_gamma   90.00
#
_symmetry.space_group_name_H-M   'P 1'
#
loop_
_entity.id
_entity.type
_entity.pdbx_description
1 polymer ?
#
loop_
_entity_poly.entity_id
_entity_poly.type
_entity_poly.pdbx_seq_one_letter_code
_entity_poly.pdbx_strand_id
1 'polypeptide(L)'
;MAILGLAIATIGAACGSSTSATVTKIDPTSSTTTTAPETPQTTTTLEPEAGVGTILYVYTPVVGDCIDHRTMIDGRASTTRSTPDQNASLRAVGQVIVRLPCDLPHQYEVIAVDTTEAAATPQNPEALEALAKRICPEQFPAAIGRSYQDSSLEFAWITPTADQQAVGIRFLGCLAFDPRAKLTAGVRGTDR
;
A
#
# COMPACT_ATOMS: atom_id res chain seq x y z
N MET A 1 34.05 55.46 25.05
CA MET A 1 33.95 54.89 26.41
C MET A 1 32.98 53.72 26.35
N ALA A 2 33.25 52.49 26.74
CA ALA A 2 34.44 51.81 27.24
C ALA A 2 34.25 50.31 26.92
N ILE A 3 35.36 49.61 26.65
CA ILE A 3 35.49 48.17 26.40
C ILE A 3 35.66 47.49 27.77
N LEU A 4 35.05 46.32 28.03
CA LEU A 4 35.68 45.11 28.64
C LEU A 4 34.64 44.06 29.07
N GLY A 5 34.98 42.78 28.91
CA GLY A 5 34.32 41.70 29.65
C GLY A 5 34.46 40.30 29.06
N LEU A 6 35.68 39.78 28.97
CA LEU A 6 35.99 38.36 28.69
C LEU A 6 35.94 37.56 30.02
N ALA A 7 35.34 36.38 30.03
CA ALA A 7 35.53 35.41 31.11
C ALA A 7 35.59 33.97 30.55
N ILE A 8 36.75 33.34 30.73
CA ILE A 8 37.07 31.93 30.49
C ILE A 8 36.94 31.20 31.83
N ALA A 9 36.40 29.98 31.85
CA ALA A 9 36.60 29.05 32.96
C ALA A 9 36.77 27.61 32.46
N THR A 10 37.97 27.09 32.71
CA THR A 10 38.43 25.70 32.48
C THR A 10 38.55 24.97 33.82
N ILE A 11 38.02 23.75 33.94
CA ILE A 11 38.41 22.72 34.94
C ILE A 11 38.04 21.37 34.28
N GLY A 12 38.87 20.35 34.07
CA GLY A 12 40.07 19.89 34.79
C GLY A 12 39.72 18.60 35.55
N ALA A 13 39.88 17.42 34.94
CA ALA A 13 39.82 16.14 35.67
C ALA A 13 40.85 15.14 35.12
N ALA A 14 41.57 14.54 36.06
CA ALA A 14 42.91 14.02 35.94
C ALA A 14 43.01 12.53 35.53
N CYS A 15 44.23 12.18 35.11
CA CYS A 15 44.73 10.84 34.84
C CYS A 15 44.73 9.91 36.07
N GLY A 16 44.59 8.62 35.82
CA GLY A 16 44.98 7.53 36.73
C GLY A 16 45.45 6.33 35.92
N SER A 17 46.70 5.91 36.17
CA SER A 17 47.48 4.97 35.34
C SER A 17 47.56 3.55 35.94
N SER A 18 47.92 2.60 35.07
CA SER A 18 48.80 1.43 35.29
C SER A 18 48.17 0.05 35.58
N THR A 19 48.41 -0.93 34.69
CA THR A 19 49.40 -2.03 34.87
C THR A 19 49.01 -3.29 34.08
N SER A 20 49.99 -3.82 33.34
CA SER A 20 49.97 -5.07 32.55
C SER A 20 50.06 -6.35 33.39
N ALA A 21 49.38 -7.41 32.93
CA ALA A 21 49.81 -8.82 32.80
C ALA A 21 48.52 -9.68 32.72
N THR A 22 48.31 -10.62 31.81
CA THR A 22 49.08 -11.86 31.66
C THR A 22 48.62 -12.57 30.39
N VAL A 23 49.55 -13.15 29.62
CA VAL A 23 49.25 -14.06 28.51
C VAL A 23 48.72 -15.39 29.08
N THR A 24 47.55 -15.85 28.61
CA THR A 24 47.15 -17.25 28.73
C THR A 24 46.61 -17.73 27.39
N LYS A 25 47.03 -18.95 27.04
CA LYS A 25 46.94 -19.67 25.78
C LYS A 25 45.60 -20.44 25.68
N ILE A 26 45.23 -20.87 24.45
CA ILE A 26 44.26 -21.92 24.02
C ILE A 26 42.76 -21.64 24.31
N ASP A 27 41.78 -21.86 23.42
CA ASP A 27 41.50 -22.91 22.41
C ASP A 27 40.46 -22.41 21.35
N PRO A 28 40.31 -23.01 20.14
CA PRO A 28 39.29 -22.63 19.16
C PRO A 28 37.99 -23.39 19.42
N THR A 29 37.00 -22.74 19.99
CA THR A 29 35.67 -23.34 20.20
C THR A 29 34.59 -22.45 19.60
N SER A 30 33.96 -23.00 18.55
CA SER A 30 32.67 -22.70 17.95
C SER A 30 31.88 -21.52 18.54
N SER A 31 31.79 -20.44 17.78
CA SER A 31 30.80 -19.39 17.96
C SER A 31 29.43 -19.90 17.48
N THR A 32 28.70 -20.56 18.37
CA THR A 32 27.25 -20.73 18.23
C THR A 32 26.60 -19.44 18.68
N THR A 33 26.22 -18.57 17.74
CA THR A 33 25.39 -17.41 18.04
C THR A 33 24.03 -17.93 18.48
N THR A 34 23.75 -17.79 19.77
CA THR A 34 22.42 -17.96 20.36
C THR A 34 21.49 -16.93 19.74
N THR A 35 20.76 -17.32 18.70
CA THR A 35 19.57 -16.62 18.25
C THR A 35 18.56 -16.69 19.39
N ALA A 36 18.22 -15.52 19.94
CA ALA A 36 17.08 -15.39 20.84
C ALA A 36 15.84 -16.02 20.16
N PRO A 37 14.95 -16.71 20.88
CA PRO A 37 13.71 -17.17 20.29
C PRO A 37 12.94 -15.93 19.83
N GLU A 38 12.76 -15.78 18.52
CA GLU A 38 11.76 -14.87 17.99
C GLU A 38 10.44 -15.25 18.66
N THR A 39 9.89 -14.30 19.40
CA THR A 39 8.57 -14.43 19.99
C THR A 39 7.62 -14.73 18.84
N PRO A 40 6.82 -15.82 18.87
CA PRO A 40 5.84 -16.07 17.84
C PRO A 40 4.88 -14.88 17.83
N GLN A 41 5.00 -14.01 16.83
CA GLN A 41 3.96 -13.02 16.59
C GLN A 41 2.74 -13.81 16.15
N THR A 42 1.77 -13.90 17.06
CA THR A 42 0.43 -14.40 16.79
C THR A 42 -0.24 -13.46 15.79
N THR A 43 0.06 -13.61 14.50
CA THR A 43 -0.54 -12.82 13.43
C THR A 43 -1.85 -13.47 13.00
N THR A 44 -2.90 -13.19 13.75
CA THR A 44 -4.29 -13.51 13.35
C THR A 44 -4.82 -12.44 12.38
N THR A 45 -4.08 -12.10 11.33
CA THR A 45 -4.57 -11.11 10.36
C THR A 45 -4.17 -11.50 8.95
N LEU A 46 -5.19 -11.76 8.12
CA LEU A 46 -5.18 -11.97 6.68
C LEU A 46 -4.66 -10.74 5.91
N GLU A 47 -3.54 -10.17 6.31
CA GLU A 47 -3.03 -8.91 5.78
C GLU A 47 -1.58 -9.09 5.35
N PRO A 48 -1.22 -8.77 4.10
CA PRO A 48 0.17 -8.82 3.67
C PRO A 48 0.99 -7.79 4.43
N GLU A 49 2.21 -8.18 4.84
CA GLU A 49 3.14 -7.30 5.54
C GLU A 49 3.32 -5.96 4.82
N ALA A 50 3.62 -4.89 5.57
CA ALA A 50 3.72 -3.53 5.04
C ALA A 50 4.75 -3.36 3.90
N GLY A 51 5.73 -4.28 3.79
CA GLY A 51 6.74 -4.29 2.74
C GLY A 51 6.39 -5.13 1.51
N VAL A 52 5.25 -5.82 1.50
CA VAL A 52 4.84 -6.69 0.39
C VAL A 52 4.02 -5.89 -0.63
N GLY A 53 4.31 -6.11 -1.91
CA GLY A 53 3.65 -5.44 -3.03
C GLY A 53 4.40 -4.22 -3.54
N THR A 54 3.77 -3.51 -4.47
CA THR A 54 4.32 -2.28 -5.07
C THR A 54 3.47 -1.09 -4.64
N ILE A 55 4.08 -0.13 -3.94
CA ILE A 55 3.44 1.12 -3.54
C ILE A 55 3.38 2.07 -4.74
N LEU A 56 2.19 2.58 -5.04
CA LEU A 56 1.88 3.43 -6.18
C LEU A 56 1.22 4.72 -5.67
N TYR A 57 1.96 5.83 -5.79
CA TYR A 57 1.45 7.19 -5.50
C TYR A 57 0.66 7.76 -6.67
N VAL A 58 1.04 7.36 -7.88
CA VAL A 58 0.30 7.58 -9.11
C VAL A 58 -0.03 6.22 -9.66
N TYR A 59 -1.31 5.91 -9.76
CA TYR A 59 -1.80 4.62 -10.19
C TYR A 59 -2.52 4.74 -11.53
N THR A 60 -2.20 3.84 -12.46
CA THR A 60 -2.93 3.63 -13.70
C THR A 60 -3.38 2.17 -13.71
N PRO A 61 -4.69 1.89 -13.76
CA PRO A 61 -5.21 0.53 -13.62
C PRO A 61 -4.83 -0.34 -14.82
N VAL A 62 -4.47 -1.59 -14.54
CA VAL A 62 -4.26 -2.64 -15.54
C VAL A 62 -5.17 -3.82 -15.21
N VAL A 63 -5.81 -4.40 -16.22
CA VAL A 63 -6.70 -5.56 -16.01
C VAL A 63 -5.93 -6.72 -15.37
N GLY A 64 -6.48 -7.27 -14.28
CA GLY A 64 -5.86 -8.30 -13.44
C GLY A 64 -5.03 -7.76 -12.28
N ASP A 65 -4.91 -6.45 -12.12
CA ASP A 65 -4.27 -5.88 -10.94
C ASP A 65 -5.08 -6.15 -9.67
N CYS A 66 -4.46 -6.79 -8.70
CA CYS A 66 -4.99 -6.96 -7.35
C CYS A 66 -4.42 -5.89 -6.44
N ILE A 67 -5.30 -5.04 -5.88
CA ILE A 67 -4.90 -3.81 -5.20
C ILE A 67 -5.54 -3.65 -3.82
N ASP A 68 -4.85 -2.88 -2.99
CA ASP A 68 -5.26 -2.50 -1.65
C ASP A 68 -5.06 -1.01 -1.42
N HIS A 69 -6.00 -0.37 -0.74
CA HIS A 69 -5.84 1.01 -0.30
C HIS A 69 -5.11 1.03 1.04
N ARG A 70 -4.01 1.76 1.09
CA ARG A 70 -3.21 1.88 2.31
C ARG A 70 -2.95 3.34 2.64
N THR A 71 -2.68 3.61 3.91
CA THR A 71 -2.24 4.92 4.37
C THR A 71 -0.77 4.84 4.74
N MET A 72 0.02 5.83 4.32
CA MET A 72 1.41 5.96 4.73
C MET A 72 1.47 6.51 6.15
N ILE A 73 2.01 5.73 7.08
CA ILE A 73 2.25 6.10 8.48
C ILE A 73 3.72 5.82 8.77
N ASP A 74 4.46 6.84 9.21
CA ASP A 74 5.90 6.75 9.53
C ASP A 74 6.75 6.09 8.42
N GLY A 75 6.43 6.42 7.17
CA GLY A 75 7.12 5.88 5.99
C GLY A 75 6.74 4.45 5.61
N ARG A 76 5.70 3.86 6.23
CA ARG A 76 5.23 2.50 5.93
C ARG A 76 3.78 2.51 5.47
N ALA A 77 3.45 1.69 4.47
CA ALA A 77 2.09 1.51 4.01
C ALA A 77 1.32 0.59 4.99
N SER A 78 0.62 1.20 5.94
CA SER A 78 -0.27 0.49 6.86
C SER A 78 -1.60 0.24 6.16
N THR A 79 -2.14 -0.98 6.23
CA THR A 79 -3.54 -1.11 5.80
C THR A 79 -4.44 -0.40 6.80
N THR A 80 -5.49 0.14 6.24
CA THR A 80 -6.68 0.51 6.98
C THR A 80 -7.70 -0.50 6.51
N ARG A 81 -8.16 -1.42 7.37
CA ARG A 81 -9.32 -2.27 7.04
C ARG A 81 -10.55 -1.37 6.92
N SER A 82 -10.63 -0.64 5.83
CA SER A 82 -11.83 0.04 5.39
C SER A 82 -12.68 -1.02 4.71
N THR A 83 -13.96 -1.08 5.05
CA THR A 83 -14.94 -1.74 4.20
C THR A 83 -14.75 -1.20 2.79
N PRO A 84 -14.52 -2.06 1.78
CA PRO A 84 -14.36 -1.59 0.42
C PRO A 84 -15.60 -0.78 0.02
N ASP A 85 -15.37 0.32 -0.68
CA ASP A 85 -16.42 1.18 -1.20
C ASP A 85 -16.36 1.17 -2.73
N GLN A 86 -17.48 1.48 -3.38
CA GLN A 86 -17.56 1.36 -4.83
C GLN A 86 -16.68 2.38 -5.57
N ASN A 87 -16.28 3.49 -4.95
CA ASN A 87 -15.34 4.44 -5.55
C ASN A 87 -13.96 4.27 -4.89
N ALA A 88 -13.19 3.35 -5.46
CA ALA A 88 -11.82 3.01 -5.12
C ALA A 88 -10.80 4.07 -5.61
N SER A 89 -11.19 5.32 -5.84
CA SER A 89 -10.22 6.39 -6.15
C SER A 89 -9.55 6.88 -4.85
N LEU A 90 -8.26 7.24 -4.93
CA LEU A 90 -7.56 7.88 -3.81
C LEU A 90 -8.19 9.24 -3.50
N ARG A 91 -8.54 9.50 -2.23
CA ARG A 91 -9.31 10.71 -1.85
C ARG A 91 -8.62 11.58 -0.80
N ALA A 92 -7.65 11.04 -0.08
CA ALA A 92 -6.96 11.75 0.99
C ALA A 92 -5.45 11.74 0.78
N VAL A 93 -4.81 12.81 1.25
CA VAL A 93 -3.35 12.92 1.28
C VAL A 93 -2.78 11.80 2.14
N GLY A 94 -1.69 11.18 1.67
CA GLY A 94 -1.06 10.06 2.37
C GLY A 94 -1.68 8.70 2.07
N GLN A 95 -2.78 8.63 1.32
CA GLN A 95 -3.26 7.37 0.76
C GLN A 95 -2.41 6.95 -0.44
N VAL A 96 -2.22 5.64 -0.58
CA VAL A 96 -1.51 5.01 -1.68
C VAL A 96 -2.25 3.76 -2.13
N ILE A 97 -2.07 3.39 -3.39
CA ILE A 97 -2.46 2.07 -3.88
C ILE A 97 -1.27 1.13 -3.68
N VAL A 98 -1.52 -0.05 -3.13
CA VAL A 98 -0.53 -1.13 -3.13
C VAL A 98 -1.01 -2.23 -4.06
N ARG A 99 -0.24 -2.50 -5.11
CA ARG A 99 -0.47 -3.66 -5.98
C ARG A 99 0.18 -4.89 -5.35
N LEU A 100 -0.60 -5.95 -5.22
CA LEU A 100 -0.23 -7.21 -4.57
C LEU A 100 -0.36 -8.37 -5.59
N PRO A 101 0.40 -9.46 -5.40
CA PRO A 101 0.03 -10.76 -5.94
C PRO A 101 -1.42 -11.11 -5.58
N CYS A 102 -2.19 -11.64 -6.53
CA CYS A 102 -3.62 -11.89 -6.33
C CYS A 102 -3.92 -13.04 -5.36
N ASP A 103 -2.96 -13.91 -5.08
CA ASP A 103 -3.05 -14.96 -4.05
C ASP A 103 -2.82 -14.42 -2.63
N LEU A 104 -2.47 -13.12 -2.50
CA LEU A 104 -2.42 -12.44 -1.22
C LEU A 104 -3.72 -11.66 -0.96
N PRO A 105 -4.09 -11.46 0.32
CA PRO A 105 -5.29 -10.70 0.66
C PRO A 105 -5.27 -9.26 0.14
N HIS A 106 -6.24 -8.91 -0.70
CA HIS A 106 -6.39 -7.59 -1.33
C HIS A 106 -7.86 -7.13 -1.34
N GLN A 107 -8.11 -5.85 -1.54
CA GLN A 107 -9.48 -5.31 -1.51
C GLN A 107 -10.17 -5.44 -2.87
N TYR A 108 -9.46 -5.12 -3.96
CA TYR A 108 -10.06 -5.01 -5.27
C TYR A 108 -9.22 -5.73 -6.33
N GLU A 109 -9.87 -6.32 -7.33
CA GLU A 109 -9.22 -6.73 -8.57
C GLU A 109 -9.74 -5.89 -9.74
N VAL A 110 -8.85 -5.34 -10.57
CA VAL A 110 -9.23 -4.63 -11.79
C VAL A 110 -9.73 -5.62 -12.84
N ILE A 111 -10.99 -5.49 -13.24
CA ILE A 111 -11.66 -6.42 -14.17
C ILE A 111 -11.76 -5.88 -15.59
N ALA A 112 -11.77 -4.56 -15.76
CA ALA A 112 -11.78 -3.88 -17.04
C ALA A 112 -11.13 -2.50 -16.90
N VAL A 113 -10.58 -1.98 -17.99
CA VAL A 113 -10.06 -0.61 -18.07
C VAL A 113 -10.61 0.01 -19.33
N ASP A 114 -11.31 1.12 -19.19
CA ASP A 114 -11.69 1.95 -20.32
C ASP A 114 -10.53 2.90 -20.64
N THR A 115 -9.91 2.63 -21.78
CA THR A 115 -8.87 3.47 -22.40
C THR A 115 -9.39 4.16 -23.65
N THR A 116 -10.68 4.02 -23.98
CA THR A 116 -11.25 4.57 -25.20
C THR A 116 -11.27 6.09 -25.11
N GLU A 117 -10.38 6.70 -25.90
CA GLU A 117 -10.31 8.13 -26.19
C GLU A 117 -10.16 9.01 -24.94
N ALA A 118 -8.93 9.30 -24.53
CA ALA A 118 -8.60 10.32 -23.53
C ALA A 118 -9.33 11.67 -23.74
N ALA A 119 -9.74 11.96 -24.99
CA ALA A 119 -10.53 13.13 -25.38
C ALA A 119 -12.04 13.01 -25.05
N ALA A 120 -12.58 11.79 -24.99
CA ALA A 120 -13.98 11.50 -24.64
C ALA A 120 -14.19 11.30 -23.13
N THR A 121 -13.12 11.01 -22.38
CA THR A 121 -13.18 10.91 -20.91
C THR A 121 -13.52 12.27 -20.28
N PRO A 122 -14.61 12.39 -19.51
CA PRO A 122 -14.94 13.64 -18.83
C PRO A 122 -13.83 14.12 -17.88
N GLN A 123 -13.59 15.43 -17.85
CA GLN A 123 -12.60 16.04 -16.94
C GLN A 123 -13.18 16.44 -15.58
N ASN A 124 -14.51 16.51 -15.47
CA ASN A 124 -15.13 16.80 -14.18
C ASN A 124 -15.37 15.47 -13.42
N PRO A 125 -15.07 15.41 -12.12
CA PRO A 125 -15.19 14.17 -11.33
C PRO A 125 -16.59 13.56 -11.35
N GLU A 126 -17.64 14.39 -11.33
CA GLU A 126 -19.04 13.92 -11.27
C GLU A 126 -19.46 13.17 -12.54
N ALA A 127 -19.08 13.68 -13.71
CA ALA A 127 -19.35 13.05 -15.00
C ALA A 127 -18.52 11.79 -15.19
N LEU A 128 -17.29 11.76 -14.65
CA LEU A 128 -16.45 10.56 -14.68
C LEU A 128 -17.02 9.47 -13.77
N GLU A 129 -17.52 9.83 -12.59
CA GLU A 129 -18.25 8.91 -11.71
C GLU A 129 -19.56 8.42 -12.35
N ALA A 130 -20.32 9.30 -13.02
CA ALA A 130 -21.53 8.92 -13.74
C ALA A 130 -21.25 7.99 -14.93
N LEU A 131 -20.09 8.16 -15.59
CA LEU A 131 -19.61 7.24 -16.62
C LEU A 131 -19.24 5.88 -16.01
N ALA A 132 -18.51 5.88 -14.90
CA ALA A 132 -18.11 4.68 -14.18
C ALA A 132 -19.30 3.82 -13.74
N LYS A 133 -20.31 4.45 -13.12
CA LYS A 133 -21.55 3.80 -12.69
C LYS A 133 -22.36 3.16 -13.81
N ARG A 134 -22.10 3.56 -15.06
CA ARG A 134 -22.73 2.97 -16.24
C ARG A 134 -21.90 1.84 -16.81
N ILE A 135 -20.61 2.07 -17.04
CA ILE A 135 -19.73 1.13 -17.72
C ILE A 135 -19.37 -0.06 -16.82
N CYS A 136 -19.01 0.16 -15.57
CA CYS A 136 -18.50 -0.91 -14.72
C CYS A 136 -19.49 -2.05 -14.44
N PRO A 137 -20.78 -1.81 -14.17
CA PRO A 137 -21.73 -2.92 -14.06
C PRO A 137 -21.94 -3.66 -15.40
N GLU A 138 -21.79 -3.00 -16.55
CA GLU A 138 -21.88 -3.64 -17.87
C GLU A 138 -20.67 -4.53 -18.19
N GLN A 139 -19.48 -4.16 -17.73
CA GLN A 139 -18.25 -4.94 -17.91
C GLN A 139 -18.16 -6.16 -16.98
N PHE A 140 -18.84 -6.11 -15.83
CA PHE A 140 -18.74 -7.11 -14.78
C PHE A 140 -19.05 -8.54 -15.23
N PRO A 141 -20.15 -8.83 -15.96
CA PRO A 141 -20.48 -10.19 -16.36
C PRO A 141 -19.45 -10.83 -17.29
N ALA A 142 -18.87 -10.04 -18.19
CA ALA A 142 -17.84 -10.52 -19.11
C ALA A 142 -16.55 -10.92 -18.38
N ALA A 143 -16.24 -10.26 -17.25
CA ALA A 143 -15.04 -10.53 -16.48
C ALA A 143 -15.21 -11.62 -15.43
N ILE A 144 -16.35 -11.67 -14.73
CA ILE A 144 -16.59 -12.59 -13.61
C ILE A 144 -17.28 -13.89 -14.07
N GLY A 145 -18.13 -13.81 -15.10
CA GLY A 145 -18.99 -14.90 -15.57
C GLY A 145 -20.45 -14.79 -15.11
N ARG A 146 -20.78 -13.79 -14.28
CA ARG A 146 -22.10 -13.58 -13.68
C ARG A 146 -22.44 -12.10 -13.51
N SER A 147 -23.73 -11.76 -13.48
CA SER A 147 -24.20 -10.43 -13.11
C SER A 147 -23.79 -10.07 -11.68
N TYR A 148 -23.53 -8.80 -11.38
CA TYR A 148 -23.19 -8.40 -10.00
C TYR A 148 -24.37 -8.59 -9.04
N GLN A 149 -25.61 -8.57 -9.55
CA GLN A 149 -26.82 -8.78 -8.75
C GLN A 149 -26.97 -10.23 -8.27
N ASP A 150 -26.44 -11.19 -9.04
CA ASP A 150 -26.48 -12.62 -8.71
C ASP A 150 -25.16 -13.13 -8.10
N SER A 151 -24.17 -12.26 -7.99
CA SER A 151 -22.81 -12.55 -7.51
C SER A 151 -22.66 -12.32 -6.00
N SER A 152 -21.71 -13.00 -5.38
CA SER A 152 -21.22 -12.64 -4.03
C SER A 152 -20.28 -11.42 -4.03
N LEU A 153 -19.86 -10.97 -5.22
CA LEU A 153 -18.98 -9.84 -5.44
C LEU A 153 -19.77 -8.61 -5.90
N GLU A 154 -19.23 -7.43 -5.61
CA GLU A 154 -19.73 -6.15 -6.10
C GLU A 154 -18.74 -5.50 -7.06
N PHE A 155 -19.22 -4.53 -7.83
CA PHE A 155 -18.38 -3.72 -8.71
C PHE A 155 -17.94 -2.42 -8.04
N ALA A 156 -16.73 -1.99 -8.34
CA ALA A 156 -16.20 -0.68 -7.98
C ALA A 156 -15.58 0.00 -9.21
N TRP A 157 -15.16 1.24 -9.04
CA TRP A 157 -14.44 2.02 -10.04
C TRP A 157 -13.28 2.79 -9.43
N ILE A 158 -12.26 3.02 -10.25
CA ILE A 158 -11.14 3.89 -9.94
C ILE A 158 -10.94 4.90 -11.05
N THR A 159 -10.76 6.15 -10.65
CA THR A 159 -10.61 7.29 -11.54
C THR A 159 -9.39 8.12 -11.13
N PRO A 160 -8.76 8.85 -12.06
CA PRO A 160 -7.62 9.69 -11.73
C PRO A 160 -8.01 10.81 -10.76
N THR A 161 -7.10 11.12 -9.83
CA THR A 161 -7.24 12.30 -8.96
C THR A 161 -7.21 13.59 -9.77
N ALA A 162 -7.66 14.71 -9.19
CA ALA A 162 -7.61 16.02 -9.86
C ALA A 162 -6.19 16.39 -10.30
N ASP A 163 -5.18 16.10 -9.48
CA ASP A 163 -3.77 16.34 -9.80
C ASP A 163 -3.29 15.49 -10.98
N GLN A 164 -3.69 14.22 -11.03
CA GLN A 164 -3.41 13.32 -12.15
C GLN A 164 -4.09 13.84 -13.43
N GLN A 165 -5.32 14.30 -13.34
CA GLN A 165 -6.04 14.88 -14.47
C GLN A 165 -5.38 16.17 -14.98
N ALA A 166 -4.85 17.00 -14.09
CA ALA A 166 -4.14 18.23 -14.44
C ALA A 166 -2.86 17.98 -15.26
N VAL A 167 -2.21 16.83 -15.07
CA VAL A 167 -1.04 16.40 -15.86
C VAL A 167 -1.39 15.49 -17.05
N GLY A 168 -2.67 15.41 -17.40
CA GLY A 168 -3.14 14.72 -18.61
C GLY A 168 -3.43 13.23 -18.45
N ILE A 169 -3.39 12.68 -17.23
CA ILE A 169 -3.76 11.29 -17.00
C ILE A 169 -5.28 11.13 -17.19
N ARG A 170 -5.66 10.11 -17.97
CA ARG A 170 -7.05 9.74 -18.26
C ARG A 170 -7.14 8.22 -18.19
N PHE A 171 -7.99 7.73 -17.29
CA PHE A 171 -8.38 6.32 -17.24
C PHE A 171 -9.70 6.20 -16.50
N LEU A 172 -10.41 5.10 -16.73
CA LEU A 172 -11.46 4.61 -15.87
C LEU A 172 -11.22 3.11 -15.69
N GLY A 173 -10.89 2.68 -14.46
CA GLY A 173 -10.77 1.27 -14.14
C GLY A 173 -12.05 0.77 -13.49
N CYS A 174 -12.56 -0.37 -13.93
CA CYS A 174 -13.62 -1.11 -13.27
C CYS A 174 -13.04 -2.25 -12.47
N LEU A 175 -13.51 -2.43 -11.24
CA LEU A 175 -12.99 -3.41 -10.30
C LEU A 175 -14.09 -4.31 -9.76
N ALA A 176 -13.70 -5.47 -9.24
CA ALA A 176 -14.54 -6.33 -8.43
C ALA A 176 -13.98 -6.40 -7.01
N PHE A 177 -14.87 -6.52 -6.02
CA PHE A 177 -14.51 -6.72 -4.62
C PHE A 177 -15.55 -7.58 -3.90
N ASP A 178 -15.18 -8.11 -2.74
CA ASP A 178 -16.11 -8.79 -1.84
C ASP A 178 -16.54 -7.81 -0.73
N PRO A 179 -17.83 -7.48 -0.59
CA PRO A 179 -18.29 -6.51 0.41
C PRO A 179 -18.14 -7.01 1.86
N ARG A 180 -17.87 -8.31 2.06
CA ARG A 180 -17.78 -8.96 3.37
C ARG A 180 -16.35 -9.16 3.84
N ALA A 181 -15.38 -9.26 2.94
CA ALA A 181 -14.00 -9.58 3.26
C ALA A 181 -13.00 -9.15 2.17
N LYS A 182 -11.70 -9.26 2.47
CA LYS A 182 -10.66 -9.19 1.43
C LYS A 182 -10.73 -10.42 0.54
N LEU A 183 -10.45 -10.22 -0.74
CA LEU A 183 -10.18 -11.29 -1.69
C LEU A 183 -8.85 -11.93 -1.35
N THR A 184 -8.75 -13.26 -1.42
CA THR A 184 -7.51 -14.02 -1.19
C THR A 184 -7.04 -14.79 -2.43
N ALA A 185 -7.69 -14.52 -3.55
CA ALA A 185 -7.40 -15.08 -4.87
C ALA A 185 -8.00 -14.12 -5.91
N GLY A 186 -7.54 -14.20 -7.16
CA GLY A 186 -8.20 -13.53 -8.28
C GLY A 186 -9.63 -14.05 -8.49
N VAL A 187 -10.52 -13.18 -8.92
CA VAL A 187 -11.96 -13.39 -9.10
C VAL A 187 -12.41 -13.45 -10.57
N ARG A 188 -11.55 -13.07 -11.52
CA ARG A 188 -11.89 -13.15 -12.95
C ARG A 188 -12.20 -14.60 -13.37
N GLY A 189 -13.33 -14.80 -14.03
CA GLY A 189 -13.80 -16.10 -14.52
C GLY A 189 -14.19 -17.11 -13.43
N THR A 190 -14.45 -16.65 -12.20
CA THR A 190 -14.75 -17.55 -11.07
C THR A 190 -16.24 -17.91 -10.92
N ASP A 191 -17.15 -17.24 -11.63
CA ASP A 191 -18.62 -17.37 -11.47
C ASP A 191 -19.08 -17.23 -10.00
N ARG A 192 -18.34 -16.43 -9.22
CA ARG A 192 -18.60 -16.17 -7.79
C ARG A 192 -19.79 -15.25 -7.54
#